data_AF-A0A327M8R5-F1
#
_entry.id   AF-A0A327M8R5-F1
#
_cell.length_a   1.000
_cell.length_b   1.000
_cell.length_c   1.000
_cell.angle_alpha   90.00
_cell.angle_beta   90.00
_cell.angle_gamma   90.00
#
_symmetry.space_group_name_H-M   'P 1'
#
loop_
_entity.id
_entity.type
_entity.pdbx_description
1 polymer ?
#
loop_
_entity_poly.entity_id
_entity_poly.type
_entity_poly.pdbx_seq_one_letter_code
_entity_poly.pdbx_strand_id
1 'polypeptide(L)'
;MQITKDQVEWAVILRLRDMLRASPQAEHDVTQAFALFSSIVCWIAQRMRTKGSSPNDLAARRFYERMKTEGFGQFGHGEPQNTQSVADAIVLIRNAVAHADGSSVESLCRTPAGSQPRLVGYAVQSTKDNKIVATLALTPDMMIRFRMWIADEFIADMTRDDTQQPRPIWAEEVNRGVKEARP
;
A
#
# COMPACT_ATOMS: atom_id res chain seq x y z
N MET A 1 8.97 -5.19 23.09
CA MET A 1 8.23 -6.32 22.50
C MET A 1 9.23 -7.21 21.78
N GLN A 2 9.36 -8.47 22.17
CA GLN A 2 10.22 -9.44 21.50
C GLN A 2 9.41 -10.10 20.38
N ILE A 3 9.91 -10.04 19.14
CA ILE A 3 9.22 -10.59 17.98
C ILE A 3 9.54 -12.10 17.91
N THR A 4 8.53 -12.95 18.10
CA THR A 4 8.68 -14.41 17.90
C THR A 4 8.62 -14.77 16.42
N LYS A 5 9.12 -15.95 16.01
CA LYS A 5 9.11 -16.39 14.60
C LYS A 5 7.72 -16.28 13.95
N ASP A 6 6.68 -16.60 14.70
CA ASP A 6 5.30 -16.57 14.23
C ASP A 6 4.75 -15.14 14.05
N GLN A 7 5.39 -14.16 14.68
CA GLN A 7 4.99 -12.75 14.66
C GLN A 7 5.84 -11.88 13.73
N VAL A 8 6.96 -12.40 13.21
CA VAL A 8 7.93 -11.62 12.43
C VAL A 8 7.27 -10.88 11.27
N GLU A 9 6.34 -11.54 10.57
CA GLU A 9 5.79 -11.01 9.33
C GLU A 9 4.91 -9.78 9.54
N TRP A 10 3.93 -9.83 10.45
CA TRP A 10 3.07 -8.67 10.72
C TRP A 10 3.81 -7.61 11.55
N ALA A 11 4.76 -8.00 12.40
CA ALA A 11 5.54 -7.04 13.20
C ALA A 11 6.48 -6.18 12.34
N VAL A 12 7.05 -6.73 11.26
CA VAL A 12 7.84 -5.96 10.29
C VAL A 12 6.96 -4.93 9.57
N ILE A 13 5.80 -5.35 9.06
CA ILE A 13 4.85 -4.44 8.40
C ILE A 13 4.37 -3.35 9.36
N LEU A 14 4.05 -3.72 10.60
CA LEU A 14 3.68 -2.78 11.66
C LEU A 14 4.76 -1.72 11.88
N ARG A 15 6.03 -2.13 11.98
CA ARG A 15 7.13 -1.21 12.22
C ARG A 15 7.39 -0.28 11.04
N LEU A 16 7.32 -0.78 9.81
CA LEU A 16 7.42 0.05 8.60
C LEU A 16 6.29 1.08 8.53
N ARG A 17 5.05 0.65 8.83
CA ARG A 17 3.88 1.53 8.90
C ARG A 17 4.07 2.62 9.96
N ASP A 18 4.59 2.27 11.13
CA ASP A 18 4.80 3.22 12.23
C ASP A 18 5.94 4.21 11.93
N MET A 19 7.03 3.78 11.29
CA MET A 19 8.09 4.68 10.81
C MET A 19 7.55 5.72 9.83
N LEU A 20 6.63 5.29 8.96
CA LEU A 20 5.93 6.13 8.02
C LEU A 20 4.97 7.13 8.68
N ARG A 21 4.29 6.72 9.77
CA ARG A 21 3.41 7.61 10.55
C ARG A 21 4.20 8.65 11.35
N ALA A 22 5.36 8.26 11.88
CA ALA A 22 6.21 9.11 12.70
C ALA A 22 7.06 10.10 11.91
N SER A 23 7.19 9.92 10.59
CA SER A 23 7.99 10.80 9.75
C SER A 23 7.36 12.21 9.71
N PRO A 24 8.09 13.28 10.08
CA PRO A 24 7.60 14.63 9.92
C PRO A 24 7.36 14.86 8.43
N GLN A 25 6.15 15.30 8.05
CA GLN A 25 5.74 15.54 6.66
C GLN A 25 6.47 16.75 6.04
N ALA A 26 7.80 16.70 6.01
CA ALA A 26 8.63 17.71 5.39
C ALA A 26 8.54 17.60 3.87
N GLU A 27 8.79 18.72 3.21
CA GLU A 27 8.83 18.94 1.76
C GLU A 27 9.63 17.88 0.98
N HIS A 28 10.62 17.25 1.63
CA HIS A 28 11.56 16.27 1.05
C HIS A 28 11.24 14.80 1.38
N ASP A 29 10.13 14.51 2.07
CA ASP A 29 9.78 13.17 2.54
C ASP A 29 9.11 12.29 1.45
N VAL A 30 9.01 12.78 0.20
CA VAL A 30 8.37 12.04 -0.91
C VAL A 30 9.12 10.75 -1.24
N THR A 31 10.45 10.82 -1.32
CA THR A 31 11.31 9.67 -1.65
C THR A 31 11.30 8.64 -0.52
N GLN A 32 11.38 9.09 0.73
CA GLN A 32 11.32 8.22 1.90
C GLN A 32 9.93 7.59 2.05
N ALA A 33 8.86 8.36 1.84
CA ALA A 33 7.49 7.84 1.79
C ALA A 33 7.36 6.74 0.73
N PHE A 34 7.90 6.97 -0.48
CA PHE A 34 7.89 5.98 -1.55
C PHE A 34 8.73 4.74 -1.23
N ALA A 35 9.91 4.90 -0.64
CA ALA A 35 10.77 3.77 -0.26
C ALA A 35 10.12 2.86 0.79
N LEU A 36 9.53 3.46 1.84
CA LEU A 36 8.86 2.69 2.88
C LEU A 36 7.54 2.08 2.38
N PHE A 37 6.78 2.83 1.57
CA PHE A 37 5.56 2.33 0.93
C PHE A 37 5.85 1.13 0.02
N SER A 38 6.78 1.27 -0.92
CA SER A 38 7.16 0.20 -1.84
C SER A 38 7.71 -1.02 -1.10
N SER A 39 8.44 -0.83 0.01
CA SER A 39 8.91 -1.93 0.87
C SER A 39 7.74 -2.74 1.46
N ILE A 40 6.72 -2.06 1.99
CA ILE A 40 5.50 -2.71 2.51
C ILE A 40 4.80 -3.48 1.39
N VAL A 41 4.58 -2.84 0.24
CA VAL A 41 3.89 -3.45 -0.90
C VAL A 41 4.64 -4.66 -1.44
N CYS A 42 5.96 -4.57 -1.62
CA CYS A 42 6.79 -5.67 -2.07
C CYS A 42 6.76 -6.86 -1.10
N TRP A 43 6.79 -6.59 0.21
CA TRP A 43 6.70 -7.63 1.23
C TRP A 43 5.34 -8.35 1.17
N ILE A 44 4.25 -7.59 1.18
CA ILE A 44 2.88 -8.13 1.10
C ILE A 44 2.72 -8.93 -0.20
N ALA A 45 3.13 -8.39 -1.34
CA ALA A 45 3.08 -9.06 -2.64
C ALA A 45 3.85 -10.39 -2.65
N GLN A 46 5.03 -10.43 -2.02
CA GLN A 46 5.81 -11.66 -1.90
C GLN A 46 5.07 -12.72 -1.07
N ARG A 47 4.44 -12.32 0.04
CA ARG A 47 3.66 -13.24 0.88
C ARG A 47 2.43 -13.80 0.14
N MET A 48 1.71 -12.95 -0.59
CA MET A 48 0.54 -13.36 -1.41
C MET A 48 0.89 -14.44 -2.45
N ARG A 49 2.14 -14.48 -2.94
CA ARG A 49 2.60 -15.43 -3.98
C ARG A 49 3.26 -16.68 -3.41
N THR A 50 3.52 -16.72 -2.10
CA THR A 50 4.20 -17.85 -1.47
C THR A 50 3.28 -19.07 -1.41
N LYS A 51 3.72 -20.22 -1.93
CA LYS A 51 2.91 -21.46 -2.05
C LYS A 51 2.90 -22.32 -0.77
N GLY A 52 3.27 -21.78 0.38
CA GLY A 52 3.30 -22.52 1.64
C GLY A 52 1.91 -22.80 2.23
N SER A 53 1.85 -23.66 3.25
CA SER A 53 0.63 -24.07 3.95
C SER A 53 0.62 -23.64 5.42
N SER A 54 1.55 -22.77 5.84
CA SER A 54 1.54 -22.26 7.20
C SER A 54 0.29 -21.39 7.45
N PRO A 55 -0.12 -21.19 8.71
CA PRO A 55 -1.23 -20.28 9.02
C PRO A 55 -1.06 -18.88 8.41
N ASN A 56 0.17 -18.38 8.40
CA ASN A 56 0.51 -17.10 7.77
C ASN A 56 0.35 -17.11 6.24
N ASP A 57 0.67 -18.23 5.58
CA ASP A 57 0.44 -18.36 4.14
C ASP A 57 -1.05 -18.39 3.81
N LEU A 58 -1.86 -19.05 4.65
CA LEU A 58 -3.32 -19.08 4.50
C LEU A 58 -3.93 -17.69 4.73
N ALA A 59 -3.50 -16.98 5.77
CA ALA A 59 -3.92 -15.61 6.04
C ALA A 59 -3.56 -14.65 4.89
N ALA A 60 -2.33 -14.70 4.39
CA ALA A 60 -1.89 -13.89 3.25
C ALA A 60 -2.68 -14.19 1.97
N ARG A 61 -3.07 -15.46 1.73
CA ARG A 61 -3.96 -15.82 0.62
C ARG A 61 -5.36 -15.27 0.80
N ARG A 62 -5.95 -15.36 1.99
CA ARG A 62 -7.26 -14.76 2.27
C ARG A 62 -7.25 -13.26 2.00
N PHE A 63 -6.22 -12.58 2.52
CA PHE A 63 -5.98 -11.17 2.23
C PHE A 63 -5.94 -10.92 0.71
N TYR A 64 -5.15 -11.70 -0.04
CA TYR A 64 -5.07 -11.56 -1.50
C TYR A 64 -6.44 -11.73 -2.19
N GLU A 65 -7.18 -12.77 -1.83
CA GLU A 65 -8.51 -13.04 -2.38
C GLU A 65 -9.47 -11.86 -2.16
N ARG A 66 -9.45 -11.25 -0.96
CA ARG A 66 -10.23 -10.03 -0.70
C ARG A 66 -9.79 -8.87 -1.59
N MET A 67 -8.49 -8.59 -1.64
CA MET A 67 -7.92 -7.48 -2.41
C MET A 67 -8.19 -7.57 -3.92
N LYS A 68 -8.44 -8.77 -4.47
CA LYS A 68 -8.87 -8.95 -5.87
C LYS A 68 -10.30 -8.46 -6.13
N THR A 69 -11.13 -8.45 -5.10
CA THR A 69 -12.54 -8.00 -5.20
C THR A 69 -12.72 -6.54 -4.81
N GLU A 70 -11.76 -5.97 -4.10
CA GLU A 70 -11.81 -4.59 -3.66
C GLU A 70 -11.33 -3.63 -4.74
N GLY A 71 -12.18 -2.66 -5.08
CA GLY A 71 -11.89 -1.63 -6.06
C GLY A 71 -10.86 -0.62 -5.54
N PHE A 72 -9.90 -0.25 -6.39
CA PHE A 72 -8.87 0.73 -6.03
C PHE A 72 -9.39 2.18 -5.95
N GLY A 73 -10.60 2.45 -6.47
CA GLY A 73 -11.19 3.79 -6.56
C GLY A 73 -11.38 4.53 -5.24
N GLN A 74 -11.27 3.84 -4.10
CA GLN A 74 -11.38 4.44 -2.77
C GLN A 74 -10.15 5.26 -2.33
N PHE A 75 -9.01 5.19 -3.05
CA PHE A 75 -7.75 5.84 -2.63
C PHE A 75 -7.38 7.14 -3.35
N GLY A 76 -8.16 7.62 -4.33
CA GLY A 76 -7.87 8.90 -4.95
C GLY A 76 -8.77 9.30 -6.14
N HIS A 77 -8.73 10.59 -6.47
CA HIS A 77 -9.26 11.14 -7.72
C HIS A 77 -8.19 11.06 -8.81
N GLY A 78 -8.51 10.37 -9.89
CA GLY A 78 -7.56 9.94 -10.91
C GLY A 78 -7.65 8.43 -10.99
N GLU A 79 -8.68 7.96 -11.70
CA GLU A 79 -8.81 6.54 -12.01
C GLU A 79 -7.46 6.02 -12.50
N PRO A 80 -6.90 4.96 -11.90
CA PRO A 80 -5.92 4.19 -12.63
C PRO A 80 -6.68 3.62 -13.83
N GLN A 81 -6.50 4.25 -15.00
CA GLN A 81 -6.97 3.69 -16.24
C GLN A 81 -6.28 2.30 -16.33
N ASN A 82 -7.06 1.24 -16.05
CA ASN A 82 -6.69 -0.18 -16.09
C ASN A 82 -6.12 -0.90 -14.84
N THR A 83 -6.19 -0.38 -13.60
CA THR A 83 -6.08 -1.30 -12.42
C THR A 83 -7.47 -1.53 -11.81
N GLN A 84 -8.01 -2.72 -12.01
CA GLN A 84 -9.39 -3.05 -11.63
C GLN A 84 -9.51 -3.33 -10.12
N SER A 85 -8.45 -3.85 -9.51
CA SER A 85 -8.44 -4.23 -8.09
C SER A 85 -7.24 -3.67 -7.32
N VAL A 86 -7.34 -3.66 -6.00
CA VAL A 86 -6.20 -3.39 -5.10
C VAL A 86 -5.06 -4.38 -5.32
N ALA A 87 -5.39 -5.65 -5.55
CA ALA A 87 -4.43 -6.69 -5.88
C ALA A 87 -3.59 -6.33 -7.13
N ASP A 88 -4.22 -5.81 -8.17
CA ASP A 88 -3.51 -5.40 -9.40
C ASP A 88 -2.55 -4.24 -9.12
N ALA A 89 -2.97 -3.26 -8.32
CA ALA A 89 -2.11 -2.14 -7.93
C ALA A 89 -0.88 -2.61 -7.13
N ILE A 90 -1.06 -3.53 -6.17
CA ILE A 90 0.04 -4.15 -5.39
C ILE A 90 1.03 -4.83 -6.33
N VAL A 91 0.54 -5.65 -7.26
CA VAL A 91 1.38 -6.40 -8.21
C VAL A 91 2.10 -5.44 -9.16
N LEU A 92 1.42 -4.42 -9.66
CA LEU A 92 2.00 -3.39 -10.53
C LEU A 92 3.16 -2.66 -9.84
N ILE A 93 2.95 -2.15 -8.63
CA ILE A 93 4.00 -1.46 -7.85
C ILE A 93 5.18 -2.39 -7.61
N ARG A 94 4.91 -3.62 -7.16
CA ARG A 94 5.99 -4.60 -6.92
C ARG A 94 6.76 -4.87 -8.20
N ASN A 95 6.07 -5.07 -9.32
CA ASN A 95 6.74 -5.35 -10.59
C ASN A 95 7.61 -4.17 -11.01
N ALA A 96 7.13 -2.93 -10.90
CA ALA A 96 7.92 -1.75 -11.23
C ALA A 96 9.13 -1.51 -10.33
N VAL A 97 9.03 -1.85 -9.04
CA VAL A 97 10.10 -1.60 -8.06
C VAL A 97 11.13 -2.74 -8.04
N ALA A 98 10.67 -3.99 -8.13
CA ALA A 98 11.52 -5.15 -7.94
C ALA A 98 11.92 -5.85 -9.25
N HIS A 99 11.30 -5.52 -10.39
CA HIS A 99 11.53 -6.17 -11.68
C HIS A 99 11.64 -5.13 -12.79
N ALA A 100 12.46 -5.41 -13.80
CA ALA A 100 12.50 -4.61 -15.03
C ALA A 100 11.48 -5.10 -16.07
N ASP A 101 10.37 -5.72 -15.62
CA ASP A 101 9.44 -6.52 -16.43
C ASP A 101 8.41 -5.65 -17.17
N GLY A 102 8.91 -4.67 -17.93
CA GLY A 102 8.08 -3.73 -18.69
C GLY A 102 7.32 -2.72 -17.82
N SER A 103 7.65 -2.60 -16.54
CA SER A 103 7.11 -1.56 -15.67
C SER A 103 8.20 -0.56 -15.30
N SER A 104 7.85 0.73 -15.21
CA SER A 104 8.78 1.81 -14.89
C SER A 104 8.26 2.66 -13.72
N VAL A 105 9.20 3.25 -12.99
CA VAL A 105 8.92 4.26 -11.96
C VAL A 105 9.46 5.59 -12.46
N GLU A 106 8.59 6.57 -12.65
CA GLU A 106 8.94 7.92 -13.06
C GLU A 106 8.71 8.91 -11.92
N SER A 107 9.59 9.92 -11.82
CA SER A 107 9.41 11.00 -10.84
C SER A 107 8.34 11.97 -11.34
N LEU A 108 7.36 12.28 -10.49
CA LEU A 108 6.36 13.32 -10.78
C LEU A 108 6.84 14.64 -10.20
N CYS A 109 7.20 15.58 -11.06
CA CYS A 109 7.61 16.92 -10.67
C CYS A 109 6.53 17.94 -11.01
N ARG A 110 6.30 18.89 -10.09
CA ARG A 110 5.48 20.08 -10.35
C ARG A 110 6.42 21.28 -10.40
N THR A 111 6.26 22.11 -11.43
CA THR A 111 7.03 23.35 -11.58
C THR A 111 6.08 24.55 -11.48
N PRO A 112 5.98 25.20 -10.31
CA PRO A 112 5.27 26.47 -10.19
C PRO A 112 5.93 27.54 -11.07
N ALA A 113 5.13 28.49 -11.57
CA ALA A 113 5.65 29.59 -12.39
C ALA A 113 6.77 30.34 -11.63
N GLY A 114 7.94 30.47 -12.27
CA GLY A 114 9.10 31.17 -11.71
C GLY A 114 9.84 30.44 -10.58
N SER A 115 9.54 29.16 -10.33
CA SER A 115 10.20 28.35 -9.27
C SER A 115 10.91 27.13 -9.84
N GLN A 116 11.83 26.55 -9.06
CA GLN A 116 12.47 25.28 -9.40
C GLN A 116 11.46 24.12 -9.39
N PRO A 117 11.64 23.09 -10.24
CA PRO A 117 10.82 21.89 -10.19
C PRO A 117 10.89 21.22 -8.82
N ARG A 118 9.74 20.84 -8.27
CA ARG A 118 9.63 20.13 -7.00
C ARG A 118 9.04 18.74 -7.20
N LEU A 119 9.66 17.73 -6.59
CA LEU A 119 9.14 16.36 -6.56
C LEU A 119 7.84 16.32 -5.75
N VAL A 120 6.77 15.81 -6.36
CA VAL A 120 5.43 15.71 -5.76
C VAL A 120 4.87 14.29 -5.73
N GLY A 121 5.63 13.30 -6.23
CA GLY A 121 5.25 11.90 -6.18
C GLY A 121 6.02 11.05 -7.18
N TYR A 122 5.51 9.85 -7.42
CA TYR A 122 6.02 8.92 -8.44
C TYR A 122 4.87 8.40 -9.28
N ALA A 123 5.12 8.12 -10.56
CA ALA A 123 4.20 7.38 -11.41
C ALA A 123 4.76 5.97 -11.61
N VAL A 124 3.94 4.96 -11.33
CA VAL A 124 4.23 3.59 -11.70
C VAL A 124 3.48 3.29 -12.99
N GLN A 125 4.23 2.97 -14.04
CA GLN A 125 3.65 2.65 -15.35
C GLN A 125 3.82 1.17 -15.65
N SER A 126 2.78 0.56 -16.19
CA SER A 126 2.86 -0.73 -16.86
C SER A 126 2.93 -0.50 -18.35
N THR A 127 3.88 -1.14 -19.03
CA THR A 127 3.95 -1.15 -20.49
C THR A 127 3.66 -2.54 -21.04
N LYS A 128 3.04 -2.59 -22.21
CA LYS A 128 2.85 -3.79 -23.03
C LYS A 128 3.11 -3.40 -24.47
N ASP A 129 3.94 -4.16 -25.18
CA ASP A 129 4.32 -3.88 -26.57
C ASP A 129 4.82 -2.44 -26.78
N ASN A 130 5.65 -1.95 -25.86
CA ASN A 130 6.16 -0.56 -25.79
C ASN A 130 5.09 0.54 -25.68
N LYS A 131 3.85 0.20 -25.28
CA LYS A 131 2.78 1.16 -25.00
C LYS A 131 2.43 1.15 -23.52
N ILE A 132 2.23 2.34 -22.94
CA ILE A 132 1.73 2.47 -21.57
C ILE A 132 0.29 1.97 -21.54
N VAL A 133 0.03 0.95 -20.74
CA VAL A 133 -1.30 0.34 -20.57
C VAL A 133 -1.92 0.62 -19.21
N ALA A 134 -1.13 1.01 -18.21
CA ALA A 134 -1.63 1.47 -16.92
C ALA A 134 -0.65 2.49 -16.33
N THR A 135 -1.18 3.49 -15.63
CA THR A 135 -0.38 4.44 -14.84
C THR A 135 -1.02 4.64 -13.48
N LEU A 136 -0.22 4.49 -12.43
CA LEU A 136 -0.61 4.73 -11.05
C LEU A 136 0.21 5.89 -10.47
N ALA A 137 -0.44 7.01 -10.18
CA ALA A 137 0.20 8.21 -9.64
C ALA A 137 0.25 8.16 -8.09
N LEU A 138 1.41 7.86 -7.54
CA LEU A 138 1.71 7.78 -6.12
C LEU A 138 2.12 9.16 -5.56
N THR A 139 1.13 9.97 -5.20
CA THR A 139 1.37 11.19 -4.40
C THR A 139 1.63 10.84 -2.94
N PRO A 140 2.25 11.72 -2.12
CA PRO A 140 2.42 11.50 -0.69
C PRO A 140 1.14 11.13 0.03
N ASP A 141 0.04 11.87 -0.20
CA ASP A 141 -1.25 11.60 0.43
C ASP A 141 -1.78 10.21 0.03
N MET A 142 -1.70 9.85 -1.26
CA MET A 142 -2.13 8.53 -1.72
C MET A 142 -1.27 7.42 -1.11
N MET A 143 0.05 7.59 -1.08
CA MET A 143 0.96 6.65 -0.43
C MET A 143 0.62 6.52 1.06
N ILE A 144 0.36 7.63 1.77
CA ILE A 144 -0.01 7.63 3.19
C ILE A 144 -1.31 6.86 3.43
N ARG A 145 -2.37 7.17 2.67
CA ARG A 145 -3.69 6.55 2.87
C ARG A 145 -3.65 5.08 2.48
N PHE A 146 -3.15 4.79 1.29
CA PHE A 146 -3.12 3.44 0.77
C PHE A 146 -2.21 2.54 1.60
N ARG A 147 -1.04 3.01 2.05
CA ARG A 147 -0.13 2.21 2.89
C ARG A 147 -0.70 1.93 4.28
N MET A 148 -1.37 2.91 4.90
CA MET A 148 -1.93 2.72 6.24
C MET A 148 -3.02 1.68 6.16
N TRP A 149 -3.92 1.87 5.21
CA TRP A 149 -5.02 0.95 5.00
C TRP A 149 -4.55 -0.46 4.64
N ILE A 150 -3.63 -0.63 3.67
CA ILE A 150 -3.18 -1.96 3.25
C ILE A 150 -2.40 -2.69 4.35
N ALA A 151 -1.59 -1.96 5.12
CA ALA A 151 -0.86 -2.54 6.26
C ALA A 151 -1.83 -2.95 7.37
N ASP A 152 -2.83 -2.12 7.66
CA ASP A 152 -3.83 -2.39 8.70
C ASP A 152 -4.68 -3.61 8.34
N GLU A 153 -5.17 -3.69 7.10
CA GLU A 153 -5.93 -4.85 6.59
C GLU A 153 -5.08 -6.14 6.55
N PHE A 154 -3.82 -6.04 6.14
CA PHE A 154 -2.91 -7.19 6.15
C PHE A 154 -2.65 -7.68 7.58
N ILE A 155 -2.34 -6.78 8.52
CA ILE A 155 -2.14 -7.13 9.92
C ILE A 155 -3.42 -7.74 10.52
N ALA A 156 -4.59 -7.21 10.20
CA ALA A 156 -5.86 -7.74 10.67
C ALA A 156 -6.09 -9.19 10.21
N ASP A 157 -5.84 -9.50 8.93
CA ASP A 157 -5.97 -10.87 8.42
C ASP A 157 -4.90 -11.82 8.99
N MET A 158 -3.69 -11.32 9.26
CA MET A 158 -2.59 -12.09 9.84
C MET A 158 -2.76 -12.38 11.34
N THR A 159 -3.53 -11.56 12.05
CA THR A 159 -3.79 -11.69 13.49
C THR A 159 -5.17 -12.26 13.79
N ARG A 160 -6.00 -12.47 12.76
CA ARG A 160 -7.33 -13.06 12.90
C ARG A 160 -7.20 -14.50 13.40
N ASP A 161 -7.81 -14.75 14.55
CA ASP A 161 -8.05 -16.09 15.05
C ASP A 161 -9.20 -16.69 14.24
N ASP A 162 -8.94 -17.72 13.43
CA ASP A 162 -9.93 -18.38 12.59
C ASP A 162 -11.05 -19.08 13.42
N THR A 163 -10.93 -19.10 14.75
CA THR A 163 -11.97 -19.57 15.67
C THR A 163 -12.96 -18.48 16.11
N GLN A 164 -12.72 -17.21 15.80
CA GLN A 164 -13.62 -16.09 16.13
C GLN A 164 -14.27 -15.48 14.87
N GLN A 165 -15.60 -15.29 14.91
CA GLN A 165 -16.35 -14.62 13.85
C GLN A 165 -15.76 -13.24 13.49
N PRO A 166 -15.87 -12.80 12.22
CA PRO A 166 -15.30 -11.53 11.78
C PRO A 166 -15.90 -10.37 12.57
N ARG A 167 -15.09 -9.70 13.38
CA ARG A 167 -15.47 -8.40 13.94
C ARG A 167 -15.33 -7.34 12.84
N PRO A 168 -16.36 -6.54 12.57
CA PRO A 168 -16.18 -5.34 11.75
C PRO A 168 -15.36 -4.33 12.57
N ILE A 169 -14.05 -4.23 12.28
CA ILE A 169 -13.14 -3.28 12.94
C ILE A 169 -13.30 -1.88 12.33
N TRP A 170 -14.52 -1.34 12.17
CA TRP A 170 -14.66 0.04 11.69
C TRP A 170 -15.88 0.81 12.23
N ALA A 171 -16.76 0.21 13.06
CA ALA A 171 -17.91 0.95 13.58
C ALA A 171 -17.56 1.90 14.75
N GLU A 172 -16.57 1.58 15.58
CA GLU A 172 -16.30 2.36 16.80
C GLU A 172 -15.18 3.40 16.64
N GLU A 173 -14.16 3.13 15.82
CA GLU A 173 -13.04 4.06 15.63
C GLU A 173 -13.35 5.17 14.61
N VAL A 174 -14.13 4.86 13.55
CA VAL A 174 -14.65 5.89 12.62
C VAL A 174 -15.61 6.84 13.34
N ASN A 175 -16.46 6.31 14.24
CA ASN A 175 -17.36 7.14 15.04
C ASN A 175 -16.62 7.99 16.09
N ARG A 176 -15.43 7.56 16.55
CA ARG A 176 -14.61 8.35 17.47
C ARG A 176 -13.90 9.50 16.74
N GLY A 177 -13.33 9.24 15.56
CA GLY A 177 -12.74 10.27 14.70
C GLY A 177 -13.74 11.31 14.17
N VAL A 178 -14.99 10.91 13.90
CA VAL A 178 -16.06 11.84 13.47
C VAL A 178 -16.59 12.71 14.63
N LYS A 179 -16.56 12.22 15.87
CA LYS A 179 -16.96 13.00 17.05
C LYS A 179 -15.91 14.02 17.50
N GLU A 180 -14.63 13.76 17.23
CA GLU A 180 -13.52 14.67 17.57
C GLU A 180 -13.25 15.74 16.50
N ALA A 181 -13.89 15.62 15.31
CA ALA A 181 -13.69 16.52 14.18
C ALA A 181 -14.89 17.44 13.85
N ARG A 182 -15.93 17.49 14.69
CA ARG A 182 -16.96 18.56 14.61
C ARG A 182 -16.64 19.67 15.60
N PRO A 183 -16.60 20.95 15.16
CA PRO A 183 -16.47 22.09 16.06
C PRO A 183 -17.68 22.23 16.99
#